data_AF-A0A379WKS3-F1
#
_entry.id   AF-A0A379WKS3-F1
#
_cell.length_a   1.000
_cell.length_b   1.000
_cell.length_c   1.000
_cell.angle_alpha   90.00
_cell.angle_beta   90.00
_cell.angle_gamma   90.00
#
_symmetry.space_group_name_H-M   'P 1'
#
loop_
_entity.id
_entity.type
_entity.pdbx_description
1 polymer ?
#
loop_
_entity_poly.entity_id
_entity_poly.type
_entity_poly.pdbx_seq_one_letter_code
_entity_poly.pdbx_strand_id
1 'polypeptide(L)'
;MSWTWRIKVLMHLETELMGTVRERAEDEAINVFARNLHDLLMAAPAGLRATMGLDPGLRTGVKVAVVDGTGKLVATDTIYPHTGQAAKAATVIAALCEKYHVELVAIGNGTASRETERFYLDVQKQFPNVTAQKVIVSEAGASVYSASELAAQEFPDLDVSLRGAVSIARRLQDPLAELVKIDPKSIGVGQYQHDVSQTQLARKLDAVVEDCVNAVGVDLNTASVPLLTRVAGLTRMMAQTSSPGAMRTVSSRTASNC
;
A
#
# COMPACT_ATOMS: atom_id res chain seq x y z
N MET A 1 54.77 -22.83 9.57
CA MET A 1 53.51 -22.48 10.27
C MET A 1 52.93 -21.11 9.87
N SER A 2 53.71 -20.02 9.79
CA SER A 2 53.20 -18.68 9.44
C SER A 2 52.41 -18.59 8.11
N TRP A 3 52.88 -19.25 7.05
CA TRP A 3 52.26 -19.19 5.72
C TRP A 3 50.92 -19.92 5.63
N THR A 4 50.81 -21.13 6.22
CA THR A 4 49.55 -21.89 6.25
C THR A 4 48.46 -21.13 6.99
N TRP A 5 48.80 -20.50 8.12
CA TRP A 5 47.88 -19.65 8.86
C TRP A 5 47.42 -18.46 8.01
N ARG A 6 48.35 -17.66 7.46
CA ARG A 6 48.01 -16.41 6.77
C ARG A 6 47.30 -16.61 5.42
N ILE A 7 47.65 -17.66 4.66
CA ILE A 7 47.13 -17.85 3.31
C ILE A 7 45.88 -18.73 3.27
N LYS A 8 45.76 -19.73 4.16
CA LYS A 8 44.69 -20.72 4.10
C LYS A 8 43.74 -20.62 5.28
N VAL A 9 44.26 -20.79 6.50
CA VAL A 9 43.41 -20.93 7.69
C VAL A 9 42.71 -19.62 8.02
N LEU A 10 43.42 -18.50 8.06
CA LEU A 10 42.85 -17.19 8.38
C LEU A 10 41.76 -16.79 7.40
N MET A 11 42.02 -16.86 6.08
CA MET A 11 41.03 -16.48 5.06
C MET A 11 39.79 -17.38 5.08
N HIS A 12 39.96 -18.69 5.31
CA HIS A 12 38.84 -19.61 5.45
C HIS A 12 38.00 -19.30 6.68
N LEU A 13 38.64 -19.15 7.86
CA LEU A 13 37.95 -18.82 9.10
C LEU A 13 37.27 -17.45 9.05
N GLU A 14 37.92 -16.45 8.44
CA GLU A 14 37.35 -15.12 8.27
C GLU A 14 36.10 -15.17 7.38
N THR A 15 36.16 -15.90 6.26
CA THR A 15 35.01 -16.06 5.37
C THR A 15 33.84 -16.77 6.07
N GLU A 16 34.12 -17.86 6.78
CA GLU A 16 33.08 -18.60 7.53
C GLU A 16 32.47 -17.76 8.65
N LEU A 17 33.31 -17.06 9.43
CA LEU A 17 32.85 -16.24 10.54
C LEU A 17 32.04 -15.03 10.04
N MET A 18 32.53 -14.33 9.01
CA MET A 18 31.81 -13.20 8.40
C MET A 18 30.50 -13.66 7.75
N GLY A 19 30.50 -14.82 7.08
CA GLY A 19 29.28 -15.42 6.56
C GLY A 19 28.25 -15.68 7.66
N THR A 20 28.68 -16.31 8.76
CA THR A 20 27.82 -16.61 9.92
C THR A 20 27.26 -15.34 10.58
N VAL A 21 28.11 -14.31 10.76
CA VAL A 21 27.66 -13.03 11.34
C VAL A 21 26.67 -12.34 10.40
N ARG A 22 26.92 -12.35 9.09
CA ARG A 22 26.01 -11.77 8.09
C ARG A 22 24.67 -12.49 8.09
N GLU A 23 24.65 -13.82 8.03
CA GLU A 23 23.40 -14.60 8.05
C GLU A 23 22.55 -14.29 9.28
N ARG A 24 23.16 -14.25 10.47
CA ARG A 24 22.45 -13.88 11.70
C ARG A 24 21.91 -12.46 11.69
N ALA A 25 22.67 -11.51 11.12
CA ALA A 25 22.25 -10.12 11.01
C ALA A 25 21.08 -9.96 10.02
N GLU A 26 21.15 -10.64 8.87
CA GLU A 26 20.07 -10.68 7.89
C GLU A 26 18.81 -11.32 8.47
N ASP A 27 18.93 -12.45 9.17
CA ASP A 27 17.81 -13.13 9.81
C ASP A 27 17.08 -12.23 10.81
N GLU A 28 17.81 -11.53 11.68
CA GLU A 28 17.18 -10.62 12.66
C GLU A 28 16.53 -9.41 11.96
N ALA A 29 17.20 -8.83 10.96
CA ALA A 29 16.62 -7.74 10.17
C ALA A 29 15.32 -8.17 9.48
N ILE A 30 15.31 -9.35 8.84
CA ILE A 30 14.13 -9.92 8.19
C ILE A 30 13.00 -10.18 9.21
N ASN A 31 13.33 -10.61 10.43
CA ASN A 31 12.33 -10.78 11.48
C ASN A 31 11.73 -9.44 11.93
N VAL A 32 12.51 -8.36 11.99
CA VAL A 32 11.98 -7.00 12.24
C VAL A 32 11.04 -6.59 11.09
N PHE A 33 11.45 -6.79 9.84
CA PHE A 33 10.64 -6.46 8.66
C PHE A 33 9.31 -7.22 8.65
N ALA A 34 9.34 -8.51 9.00
CA ALA A 34 8.16 -9.34 9.12
C ALA A 34 7.17 -8.80 10.18
N ARG A 35 7.67 -8.40 11.36
CA ARG A 35 6.84 -7.78 12.42
C ARG A 35 6.21 -6.47 11.95
N ASN A 36 7.01 -5.61 11.32
CA ASN A 36 6.52 -4.34 10.80
C ASN A 36 5.47 -4.52 9.70
N LEU A 37 5.65 -5.49 8.79
CA LEU A 37 4.64 -5.82 7.78
C LEU A 37 3.36 -6.34 8.42
N HIS A 38 3.47 -7.25 9.39
CA HIS A 38 2.32 -7.76 10.14
C HIS A 38 1.52 -6.61 10.77
N ASP A 39 2.18 -5.68 11.45
CA ASP A 39 1.51 -4.54 12.09
C ASP A 39 0.82 -3.62 11.08
N LEU A 40 1.40 -3.43 9.89
CA LEU A 40 0.77 -2.67 8.81
C LEU A 40 -0.47 -3.37 8.25
N LEU A 41 -0.41 -4.69 8.04
CA LEU A 41 -1.51 -5.49 7.50
C LEU A 41 -2.66 -5.64 8.49
N MET A 42 -2.35 -5.73 9.78
CA MET A 42 -3.33 -5.92 10.86
C MET A 42 -3.79 -4.60 11.47
N ALA A 43 -3.42 -3.45 10.89
CA ALA A 43 -3.91 -2.16 11.31
C ALA A 43 -5.45 -2.12 11.20
N ALA A 44 -6.10 -1.51 12.21
CA ALA A 44 -7.54 -1.48 12.28
C ALA A 44 -8.13 -0.74 11.05
N PRO A 45 -9.06 -1.35 10.30
CA PRO A 45 -9.70 -0.71 9.17
C PRO A 45 -10.63 0.41 9.66
N ALA A 46 -10.61 1.57 8.99
CA ALA A 46 -11.56 2.64 9.28
C ALA A 46 -12.96 2.36 8.73
N GLY A 47 -13.08 1.35 7.86
CA GLY A 47 -14.35 0.85 7.32
C GLY A 47 -14.88 1.64 6.13
N LEU A 48 -16.17 1.43 5.84
CA LEU A 48 -16.84 1.90 4.64
C LEU A 48 -17.22 3.40 4.71
N ARG A 49 -16.23 4.26 4.89
CA ARG A 49 -16.38 5.71 5.06
C ARG A 49 -15.77 6.45 3.87
N ALA A 50 -16.45 7.48 3.37
CA ALA A 50 -15.92 8.28 2.26
C ALA A 50 -14.57 8.91 2.66
N THR A 51 -13.53 8.64 1.87
CA THR A 51 -12.15 8.94 2.26
C THR A 51 -11.43 9.70 1.16
N MET A 52 -10.77 10.79 1.54
CA MET A 52 -9.84 11.52 0.68
C MET A 52 -8.40 11.08 0.98
N GLY A 53 -7.68 10.61 -0.03
CA GLY A 53 -6.24 10.38 0.02
C GLY A 53 -5.48 11.61 -0.44
N LEU A 54 -4.53 12.05 0.39
CA LEU A 54 -3.54 13.07 0.09
C LEU A 54 -2.17 12.40 0.03
N ASP A 55 -1.59 12.35 -1.17
CA ASP A 55 -0.21 11.92 -1.40
C ASP A 55 0.70 13.17 -1.45
N PRO A 56 1.45 13.45 -0.38
CA PRO A 56 2.18 14.70 -0.24
C PRO A 56 3.28 14.90 -1.28
N GLY A 57 3.46 16.16 -1.69
CA GLY A 57 4.56 16.54 -2.57
C GLY A 57 4.79 18.04 -2.56
N LEU A 58 6.05 18.45 -2.75
CA LEU A 58 6.44 19.85 -2.84
C LEU A 58 6.25 20.36 -4.28
N ARG A 59 7.31 20.34 -5.09
CA ARG A 59 7.32 20.88 -6.46
C ARG A 59 6.30 20.22 -7.38
N THR A 60 6.02 18.92 -7.19
CA THR A 60 5.07 18.16 -8.02
C THR A 60 3.62 18.27 -7.52
N GLY A 61 3.38 19.03 -6.45
CA GLY A 61 2.07 19.15 -5.82
C GLY A 61 1.69 17.94 -4.97
N VAL A 62 0.63 18.11 -4.20
CA VAL A 62 -0.06 17.07 -3.43
C VAL A 62 -1.13 16.48 -4.33
N LYS A 63 -1.13 15.14 -4.48
CA LYS A 63 -2.10 14.43 -5.32
C LYS A 63 -3.27 14.09 -4.44
N VAL A 64 -4.46 14.33 -4.96
CA VAL A 64 -5.72 14.15 -4.24
C VAL A 64 -6.51 13.07 -4.95
N ALA A 65 -7.01 12.12 -4.19
CA ALA A 65 -8.01 11.16 -4.65
C ALA A 65 -9.14 11.09 -3.63
N VAL A 66 -10.38 11.03 -4.09
CA VAL A 66 -11.54 10.79 -3.23
C VAL A 66 -12.15 9.47 -3.61
N VAL A 67 -12.28 8.57 -2.64
CA VAL A 67 -13.00 7.31 -2.76
C VAL A 67 -14.28 7.35 -1.92
N ASP A 68 -15.36 6.78 -2.43
CA ASP A 68 -16.58 6.61 -1.66
C ASP A 68 -16.44 5.48 -0.60
N GLY A 69 -17.49 5.23 0.18
CA GLY A 69 -17.47 4.19 1.20
C GLY A 69 -17.22 2.77 0.68
N THR A 70 -17.36 2.52 -0.63
CA THR A 70 -17.05 1.22 -1.25
C THR A 70 -15.60 1.12 -1.75
N GLY A 71 -14.83 2.21 -1.66
CA GLY A 71 -13.49 2.33 -2.21
C GLY A 71 -13.47 2.66 -3.70
N LYS A 72 -14.61 3.00 -4.31
CA LYS A 72 -14.67 3.45 -5.70
C LYS A 72 -14.13 4.87 -5.81
N LEU A 73 -13.25 5.10 -6.78
CA LEU A 73 -12.72 6.43 -7.09
C LEU A 73 -13.84 7.33 -7.66
N VAL A 74 -14.06 8.49 -7.05
CA VAL A 74 -15.09 9.46 -7.45
C VAL A 74 -14.53 10.83 -7.84
N ALA A 75 -13.31 11.16 -7.43
CA ALA A 75 -12.63 12.39 -7.83
C ALA A 75 -11.12 12.27 -7.70
N THR A 76 -10.40 13.07 -8.49
CA THR A 76 -8.97 13.28 -8.35
C THR A 76 -8.63 14.74 -8.64
N ASP A 77 -7.55 15.23 -8.06
CA ASP A 77 -6.98 16.55 -8.37
C ASP A 77 -5.47 16.58 -8.04
N THR A 78 -4.77 17.60 -8.52
CA THR A 78 -3.40 17.91 -8.11
C THR A 78 -3.35 19.35 -7.62
N ILE A 79 -3.09 19.53 -6.33
CA ILE A 79 -3.05 20.85 -5.69
C ILE A 79 -1.62 21.25 -5.30
N TYR A 80 -1.39 22.55 -5.16
CA TYR A 80 -0.05 23.10 -4.91
C TYR A 80 0.00 23.95 -3.62
N PRO A 81 -0.29 23.36 -2.45
CA PRO A 81 -0.36 24.11 -1.19
C PRO A 81 1.01 24.67 -0.77
N HIS A 82 2.10 24.01 -1.17
CA HIS A 82 3.46 24.32 -0.70
C HIS A 82 4.26 25.24 -1.62
N THR A 83 3.68 25.68 -2.75
CA THR A 83 4.36 26.54 -3.75
C THR A 83 3.61 27.84 -4.01
N GLY A 84 3.02 28.42 -2.96
CA GLY A 84 2.35 29.73 -3.04
C GLY A 84 0.89 29.70 -3.51
N GLN A 85 0.30 28.53 -3.75
CA GLN A 85 -1.12 28.39 -4.15
C GLN A 85 -2.00 27.83 -3.02
N ALA A 86 -1.61 28.04 -1.75
CA ALA A 86 -2.30 27.51 -0.58
C ALA A 86 -3.79 27.87 -0.53
N ALA A 87 -4.15 29.13 -0.80
CA ALA A 87 -5.56 29.55 -0.77
C ALA A 87 -6.41 28.84 -1.84
N LYS A 88 -5.88 28.69 -3.06
CA LYS A 88 -6.56 27.95 -4.14
C LYS A 88 -6.72 26.48 -3.78
N ALA A 89 -5.65 25.86 -3.26
CA ALA A 89 -5.66 24.48 -2.81
C ALA A 89 -6.70 24.27 -1.68
N ALA A 90 -6.82 25.21 -0.75
CA ALA A 90 -7.76 25.14 0.36
C ALA A 90 -9.21 25.10 -0.12
N THR A 91 -9.58 25.99 -1.05
CA THR A 91 -10.92 26.00 -1.66
C THR A 91 -11.24 24.70 -2.39
N VAL A 92 -10.27 24.12 -3.10
CA VAL A 92 -10.44 22.83 -3.80
C VAL A 92 -10.69 21.70 -2.80
N ILE A 93 -9.89 21.59 -1.75
CA ILE A 93 -10.07 20.56 -0.72
C ILE A 93 -11.43 20.69 -0.04
N ALA A 94 -11.81 21.92 0.35
CA ALA A 94 -13.11 22.15 0.98
C ALA A 94 -14.27 21.74 0.06
N ALA A 95 -14.21 22.14 -1.22
CA ALA A 95 -15.25 21.79 -2.21
C ALA A 95 -15.35 20.27 -2.43
N LEU A 96 -14.22 19.55 -2.47
CA LEU A 96 -14.21 18.09 -2.60
C LEU A 96 -14.78 17.42 -1.33
N CYS A 97 -14.40 17.89 -0.14
CA CYS A 97 -14.92 17.37 1.12
C CYS A 97 -16.44 17.52 1.21
N GLU A 98 -16.98 18.69 0.89
CA GLU A 98 -18.42 18.95 0.92
C GLU A 98 -19.17 18.15 -0.15
N LYS A 99 -18.68 18.16 -1.40
CA LYS A 99 -19.35 17.52 -2.54
C LYS A 99 -19.48 16.00 -2.37
N TYR A 100 -18.45 15.35 -1.82
CA TYR A 100 -18.40 13.90 -1.68
C TYR A 100 -18.64 13.41 -0.25
N HIS A 101 -19.06 14.31 0.65
CA HIS A 101 -19.30 14.02 2.06
C HIS A 101 -18.14 13.26 2.69
N VAL A 102 -16.92 13.73 2.45
CA VAL A 102 -15.70 13.09 2.96
C VAL A 102 -15.76 13.06 4.47
N GLU A 103 -15.50 11.90 5.05
CA GLU A 103 -15.49 11.68 6.49
C GLU A 103 -14.07 11.52 7.05
N LEU A 104 -13.16 11.05 6.21
CA LEU A 104 -11.77 10.75 6.54
C LEU A 104 -10.80 11.35 5.53
N VAL A 105 -9.65 11.82 6.01
CA VAL A 105 -8.55 12.27 5.16
C VAL A 105 -7.30 11.47 5.49
N ALA A 106 -6.92 10.56 4.61
CA ALA A 106 -5.69 9.79 4.68
C ALA A 106 -4.53 10.62 4.12
N ILE A 107 -3.50 10.89 4.94
CA ILE A 107 -2.31 11.64 4.52
C ILE A 107 -1.12 10.69 4.50
N GLY A 108 -0.48 10.54 3.33
CA GLY A 108 0.75 9.77 3.20
C GLY A 108 1.85 10.28 4.12
N ASN A 109 2.64 9.39 4.72
CA ASN A 109 3.69 9.74 5.67
C ASN A 109 5.05 10.08 5.03
N GLY A 110 5.10 10.35 3.73
CA GLY A 110 6.31 10.67 3.00
C GLY A 110 6.75 12.12 3.03
N THR A 111 7.36 12.53 1.92
CA THR A 111 7.96 13.86 1.77
C THR A 111 6.89 14.94 1.82
N ALA A 112 7.07 15.94 2.69
CA ALA A 112 6.11 17.02 2.93
C ALA A 112 4.78 16.59 3.59
N SER A 113 4.76 15.44 4.27
CA SER A 113 3.60 14.96 5.04
C SER A 113 3.20 15.91 6.16
N ARG A 114 4.18 16.41 6.94
CA ARG A 114 3.95 17.38 8.04
C ARG A 114 3.38 18.70 7.53
N GLU A 115 3.88 19.18 6.40
CA GLU A 115 3.42 20.41 5.76
C GLU A 115 2.00 20.23 5.23
N THR A 116 1.70 19.08 4.62
CA THR A 116 0.35 18.73 4.12
C THR A 116 -0.65 18.59 5.27
N GLU A 117 -0.23 17.98 6.38
CA GLU A 117 -1.03 17.85 7.60
C GLU A 117 -1.36 19.22 8.21
N ARG A 118 -0.37 20.12 8.33
CA ARG A 118 -0.59 21.48 8.81
C ARG A 118 -1.51 22.25 7.88
N PHE A 119 -1.30 22.14 6.57
CA PHE A 119 -2.17 22.76 5.57
C PHE A 119 -3.62 22.28 5.73
N TYR A 120 -3.87 20.98 5.87
CA TYR A 120 -5.22 20.46 6.06
C TYR A 120 -5.87 21.00 7.35
N LEU A 121 -5.12 21.09 8.44
CA LEU A 121 -5.63 21.70 9.68
C LEU A 121 -6.02 23.17 9.49
N ASP A 122 -5.28 23.93 8.68
CA ASP A 122 -5.64 25.31 8.36
C ASP A 122 -6.89 25.39 7.45
N VAL A 123 -7.08 24.43 6.54
CA VAL A 123 -8.33 24.27 5.78
C VAL A 123 -9.52 24.08 6.73
N GLN A 124 -9.41 23.20 7.74
CA GLN A 124 -10.50 22.99 8.70
C GLN A 124 -10.85 24.24 9.51
N LYS A 125 -9.86 25.09 9.85
CA LYS A 125 -10.12 26.38 10.51
C LYS A 125 -10.83 27.37 9.59
N GLN A 126 -10.46 27.38 8.31
CA GLN A 126 -11.00 28.32 7.33
C GLN A 126 -12.40 27.92 6.83
N PHE A 127 -12.67 26.62 6.75
CA PHE A 127 -13.90 26.03 6.23
C PHE A 127 -14.55 25.13 7.30
N PRO A 128 -15.39 25.67 8.19
CA PRO A 128 -15.94 24.92 9.33
C PRO A 128 -16.79 23.69 8.96
N ASN A 129 -17.30 23.62 7.73
CA ASN A 129 -18.03 22.45 7.21
C ASN A 129 -17.10 21.26 6.91
N VAL A 130 -15.79 21.48 6.83
CA VAL A 130 -14.78 20.42 6.59
C VAL A 130 -14.46 19.73 7.92
N THR A 131 -15.31 18.77 8.29
CA THR A 131 -15.24 18.03 9.56
C THR A 131 -14.49 16.71 9.47
N ALA A 132 -14.05 16.31 8.27
CA ALA A 132 -13.38 15.04 8.04
C ALA A 132 -12.13 14.87 8.92
N GLN A 133 -11.98 13.71 9.53
CA GLN A 133 -10.88 13.42 10.45
C GLN A 133 -9.63 13.02 9.66
N LYS A 134 -8.51 13.70 9.91
CA LYS A 134 -7.23 13.31 9.31
C LYS A 134 -6.61 12.11 10.01
N VAL A 135 -5.98 11.24 9.24
CA VAL A 135 -5.18 10.10 9.71
C VAL A 135 -3.90 10.02 8.88
N ILE A 136 -2.76 9.83 9.54
CA ILE A 136 -1.50 9.59 8.85
C ILE A 136 -1.42 8.11 8.47
N VAL A 137 -1.12 7.83 7.21
CA VAL A 137 -1.09 6.48 6.63
C VAL A 137 0.28 6.23 6.01
N SER A 138 0.77 5.00 6.12
CA SER A 138 2.00 4.60 5.45
C SER A 138 1.81 4.66 3.92
N GLU A 139 2.68 5.37 3.23
CA GLU A 139 2.75 5.35 1.76
C GLU A 139 3.68 4.26 1.23
N ALA A 140 4.22 3.39 2.09
CA ALA A 140 5.15 2.34 1.72
C ALA A 140 4.59 1.48 0.57
N GLY A 141 5.31 1.40 -0.54
CA GLY A 141 4.87 0.66 -1.73
C GLY A 141 3.80 1.35 -2.59
N ALA A 142 3.28 2.53 -2.23
CA ALA A 142 2.28 3.24 -3.04
C ALA A 142 2.81 3.59 -4.44
N SER A 143 4.09 3.98 -4.54
CA SER A 143 4.77 4.21 -5.83
C SER A 143 4.99 2.94 -6.63
N VAL A 144 5.14 1.79 -5.97
CA VAL A 144 5.27 0.48 -6.64
C VAL A 144 3.92 0.03 -7.17
N TYR A 145 2.87 0.20 -6.36
CA TYR A 145 1.49 -0.03 -6.79
C TYR A 145 1.14 0.85 -7.99
N SER A 146 1.37 2.16 -7.93
CA SER A 146 0.94 3.09 -8.97
C SER A 146 1.55 2.80 -10.35
N ALA A 147 2.79 2.31 -10.37
CA ALA A 147 3.51 1.88 -11.57
C ALA A 147 3.22 0.42 -11.98
N SER A 148 2.44 -0.32 -11.21
CA SER A 148 2.13 -1.72 -11.49
C SER A 148 1.14 -1.89 -12.64
N GLU A 149 1.20 -3.04 -13.31
CA GLU A 149 0.23 -3.43 -14.33
C GLU A 149 -1.18 -3.54 -13.73
N LEU A 150 -1.31 -4.00 -12.48
CA LEU A 150 -2.58 -4.09 -11.77
C LEU A 150 -3.24 -2.70 -11.63
N ALA A 151 -2.49 -1.69 -11.19
CA ALA A 151 -3.03 -0.33 -11.07
C ALA A 151 -3.33 0.28 -12.44
N ALA A 152 -2.57 -0.06 -13.48
CA ALA A 152 -2.87 0.35 -14.86
C ALA A 152 -4.17 -0.29 -15.38
N GLN A 153 -4.49 -1.51 -14.95
CA GLN A 153 -5.77 -2.16 -15.28
C GLN A 153 -6.93 -1.60 -14.45
N GLU A 154 -6.72 -1.31 -13.16
CA GLU A 154 -7.75 -0.70 -12.30
C GLU A 154 -8.07 0.75 -12.71
N PHE A 155 -7.06 1.50 -13.17
CA PHE A 155 -7.20 2.91 -13.54
C PHE A 155 -6.46 3.27 -14.85
N PRO A 156 -6.96 2.80 -16.02
CA PRO A 156 -6.28 2.99 -17.30
C PRO A 156 -6.09 4.46 -17.69
N ASP A 157 -7.10 5.29 -17.42
CA ASP A 157 -7.14 6.70 -17.81
C ASP A 157 -6.53 7.64 -16.76
N LEU A 158 -6.04 7.09 -15.64
CA LEU A 158 -5.48 7.88 -14.55
C LEU A 158 -3.96 7.95 -14.65
N ASP A 159 -3.41 9.15 -14.51
CA ASP A 159 -1.96 9.35 -14.43
C ASP A 159 -1.34 8.55 -13.28
N VAL A 160 -0.13 8.06 -13.49
CA VAL A 160 0.61 7.23 -12.52
C VAL A 160 0.73 7.93 -11.17
N SER A 161 0.93 9.25 -11.15
CA SER A 161 1.08 9.99 -9.88
C SER A 161 -0.20 10.02 -9.04
N LEU A 162 -1.38 10.01 -9.66
CA LEU A 162 -2.67 10.04 -8.96
C LEU A 162 -3.07 8.68 -8.38
N ARG A 163 -2.63 7.57 -8.99
CA ARG A 163 -2.90 6.21 -8.49
C ARG A 163 -2.34 5.98 -7.08
N GLY A 164 -1.23 6.62 -6.73
CA GLY A 164 -0.66 6.59 -5.38
C GLY A 164 -1.62 7.14 -4.32
N ALA A 165 -2.25 8.29 -4.61
CA ALA A 165 -3.26 8.89 -3.73
C ALA A 165 -4.49 8.00 -3.55
N VAL A 166 -4.90 7.27 -4.61
CA VAL A 166 -5.98 6.28 -4.50
C VAL A 166 -5.61 5.17 -3.52
N SER A 167 -4.38 4.65 -3.59
CA SER A 167 -3.91 3.61 -2.67
C SER A 167 -3.87 4.12 -1.23
N ILE A 168 -3.40 5.35 -0.99
CA ILE A 168 -3.40 5.96 0.34
C ILE A 168 -4.81 6.05 0.93
N ALA A 169 -5.80 6.45 0.13
CA ALA A 169 -7.19 6.52 0.56
C ALA A 169 -7.75 5.14 0.94
N ARG A 170 -7.56 4.14 0.06
CA ARG A 170 -8.07 2.77 0.26
C ARG A 170 -7.41 2.05 1.43
N ARG A 171 -6.12 2.29 1.68
CA ARG A 171 -5.39 1.74 2.84
C ARG A 171 -6.03 2.15 4.16
N LEU A 172 -6.57 3.36 4.27
CA LEU A 172 -7.24 3.77 5.50
C LEU A 172 -8.58 3.03 5.69
N GLN A 173 -9.30 2.78 4.60
CA GLN A 173 -10.56 2.02 4.65
C GLN A 173 -10.30 0.56 5.05
N ASP A 174 -9.34 -0.09 4.39
CA ASP A 174 -8.93 -1.47 4.64
C ASP A 174 -7.44 -1.66 4.28
N PRO A 175 -6.52 -1.66 5.28
CA PRO A 175 -5.09 -1.84 5.05
C PRO A 175 -4.76 -3.18 4.40
N LEU A 176 -5.38 -4.27 4.84
CA LEU A 176 -5.09 -5.62 4.36
C LEU A 176 -5.50 -5.75 2.89
N ALA A 177 -6.73 -5.38 2.54
CA ALA A 177 -7.25 -5.54 1.18
C ALA A 177 -6.49 -4.70 0.14
N GLU A 178 -5.90 -3.57 0.56
CA GLU A 178 -5.13 -2.70 -0.33
C GLU A 178 -3.64 -3.09 -0.40
N LEU A 179 -3.00 -3.45 0.71
CA LEU A 179 -1.57 -3.80 0.74
C LEU A 179 -1.27 -5.13 0.06
N VAL A 180 -2.19 -6.10 0.06
CA VAL A 180 -2.01 -7.40 -0.66
C VAL A 180 -1.89 -7.26 -2.17
N LYS A 181 -2.24 -6.10 -2.73
CA LYS A 181 -2.09 -5.79 -4.17
C LYS A 181 -0.63 -5.54 -4.57
N ILE A 182 0.26 -5.40 -3.59
CA ILE A 182 1.66 -5.04 -3.76
C ILE A 182 2.51 -6.28 -3.46
N ASP A 183 3.62 -6.43 -4.19
CA ASP A 183 4.64 -7.41 -3.83
C ASP A 183 5.14 -7.11 -2.40
N PRO A 184 5.03 -8.06 -1.44
CA PRO A 184 5.35 -7.81 -0.03
C PRO A 184 6.77 -7.28 0.19
N LYS A 185 7.75 -7.75 -0.58
CA LYS A 185 9.14 -7.25 -0.49
C LYS A 185 9.32 -5.83 -1.02
N SER A 186 8.33 -5.30 -1.73
CA SER A 186 8.30 -3.93 -2.23
C SER A 186 7.55 -2.97 -1.30
N ILE A 187 6.91 -3.49 -0.26
CA ILE A 187 6.43 -2.68 0.85
C ILE A 187 7.64 -2.36 1.72
N GLY A 188 8.03 -1.08 1.77
CA GLY A 188 9.16 -0.62 2.58
C GLY A 188 8.83 -0.72 4.07
N VAL A 189 9.31 -1.77 4.72
CA VAL A 189 9.02 -2.10 6.13
C VAL A 189 10.24 -1.96 7.04
N GLY A 190 11.38 -1.51 6.50
CA GLY A 190 12.53 -1.13 7.31
C GLY A 190 13.70 -0.61 6.48
N GLN A 191 14.71 -0.11 7.19
CA GLN A 191 15.97 0.35 6.58
C GLN A 191 16.80 -0.85 6.11
N TYR A 192 17.58 -0.67 5.04
CA TYR A 192 18.48 -1.70 4.49
C TYR A 192 17.77 -2.99 4.02
N GLN A 193 16.46 -2.91 3.75
CA GLN A 193 15.66 -4.04 3.24
C GLN A 193 16.18 -4.60 1.91
N HIS A 194 16.87 -3.79 1.10
CA HIS A 194 17.48 -4.23 -0.15
C HIS A 194 18.86 -4.87 0.04
N ASP A 195 19.44 -4.79 1.24
CA ASP A 195 20.80 -5.25 1.54
C ASP A 195 20.82 -6.63 2.22
N VAL A 196 19.65 -7.21 2.51
CA VAL A 196 19.50 -8.59 3.02
C VAL A 196 19.23 -9.58 1.88
N SER A 197 19.33 -10.89 2.16
CA SER A 197 18.91 -11.94 1.23
C SER A 197 17.48 -11.78 0.74
N GLN A 198 17.33 -11.37 -0.52
CA GLN A 198 16.02 -11.09 -1.13
C GLN A 198 15.14 -12.35 -1.25
N THR A 199 15.76 -13.53 -1.37
CA THR A 199 15.04 -14.80 -1.40
C THR A 199 14.43 -15.12 -0.04
N GLN A 200 15.18 -14.93 1.04
CA GLN A 200 14.69 -15.17 2.40
C GLN A 200 13.64 -14.13 2.80
N LEU A 201 13.89 -12.86 2.46
CA LEU A 201 12.95 -11.77 2.67
C LEU A 201 11.60 -12.04 1.99
N ALA A 202 11.60 -12.35 0.69
CA ALA A 202 10.37 -12.63 -0.05
C ALA A 202 9.58 -13.77 0.60
N ARG A 203 10.24 -14.91 0.88
CA ARG A 203 9.60 -16.05 1.52
C ARG A 203 9.00 -15.70 2.89
N LYS A 204 9.71 -14.91 3.70
CA LYS A 204 9.25 -14.53 5.04
C LYS A 204 8.05 -13.58 4.98
N LEU A 205 8.11 -12.56 4.11
CA LEU A 205 7.03 -11.57 3.98
C LEU A 205 5.78 -12.16 3.31
N ASP A 206 5.95 -13.07 2.33
CA ASP A 206 4.82 -13.82 1.77
C ASP A 206 4.10 -14.65 2.84
N ALA A 207 4.85 -15.34 3.71
CA ALA A 207 4.28 -16.10 4.82
C ALA A 207 3.48 -15.19 5.79
N VAL A 208 4.00 -14.00 6.12
CA VAL A 208 3.27 -13.02 6.96
C VAL A 208 1.96 -12.60 6.31
N VAL A 209 1.97 -12.36 4.99
CA VAL A 209 0.75 -11.96 4.26
C VAL A 209 -0.27 -13.09 4.26
N GLU A 210 0.14 -14.32 4.00
CA GLU A 210 -0.74 -15.49 4.10
C GLU A 210 -1.32 -15.63 5.50
N ASP A 211 -0.50 -15.53 6.55
CA ASP A 211 -0.95 -15.60 7.95
C ASP A 211 -1.98 -14.52 8.28
N CYS A 212 -1.72 -13.26 7.89
CA CYS A 212 -2.66 -12.14 8.11
C CYS A 212 -3.99 -12.34 7.37
N VAL A 213 -3.95 -12.76 6.10
CA VAL A 213 -5.16 -12.99 5.28
C VAL A 213 -5.98 -14.14 5.86
N ASN A 214 -5.34 -15.23 6.27
CA ASN A 214 -6.03 -16.37 6.89
C ASN A 214 -6.58 -16.02 8.28
N ALA A 215 -5.91 -15.17 9.04
CA ALA A 215 -6.37 -14.73 10.36
C ALA A 215 -7.60 -13.81 10.31
N VAL A 216 -7.65 -12.87 9.37
CA VAL A 216 -8.81 -11.97 9.18
C VAL A 216 -9.97 -12.70 8.49
N GLY A 217 -9.65 -13.61 7.58
CA GLY A 217 -10.63 -14.25 6.70
C GLY A 217 -11.00 -13.37 5.52
N VAL A 218 -11.66 -13.97 4.52
CA VAL A 218 -11.96 -13.31 3.25
C VAL A 218 -13.40 -13.61 2.84
N ASP A 219 -14.18 -12.57 2.53
CA ASP A 219 -15.49 -12.74 1.90
C ASP A 219 -15.33 -12.98 0.40
N LEU A 220 -15.67 -14.19 -0.04
CA LEU A 220 -15.54 -14.63 -1.43
C LEU A 220 -16.34 -13.78 -2.42
N ASN A 221 -17.42 -13.11 -1.97
CA ASN A 221 -18.28 -12.33 -2.85
C ASN A 221 -17.75 -10.91 -3.11
N THR A 222 -16.81 -10.44 -2.29
CA THR A 222 -16.31 -9.06 -2.35
C THR A 222 -14.79 -8.99 -2.53
N ALA A 223 -14.09 -10.10 -2.26
CA ALA A 223 -12.64 -10.16 -2.34
C ALA A 223 -12.09 -9.96 -3.76
N SER A 224 -11.02 -9.17 -3.81
CA SER A 224 -10.23 -9.00 -5.01
C SER A 224 -9.43 -10.26 -5.34
N VAL A 225 -9.08 -10.45 -6.61
CA VAL A 225 -8.22 -11.57 -7.03
C VAL A 225 -6.89 -11.60 -6.26
N PRO A 226 -6.17 -10.48 -6.05
CA PRO A 226 -4.96 -10.47 -5.22
C PRO A 226 -5.18 -11.01 -3.80
N LEU A 227 -6.29 -10.64 -3.14
CA LEU A 227 -6.60 -11.13 -1.80
C LEU A 227 -6.90 -12.64 -1.79
N LEU A 228 -7.71 -13.11 -2.75
CA LEU A 228 -8.04 -14.53 -2.88
C LEU A 228 -6.81 -15.41 -3.15
N THR A 229 -5.81 -14.90 -3.88
CA THR A 229 -4.55 -15.65 -4.11
C THR A 229 -3.68 -15.84 -2.88
N ARG A 230 -3.99 -15.18 -1.76
CA ARG A 230 -3.27 -15.31 -0.49
C ARG A 230 -3.97 -16.21 0.52
N VAL A 231 -5.15 -16.75 0.18
CA VAL A 231 -5.88 -17.70 1.03
C VAL A 231 -5.28 -19.09 0.88
N ALA A 232 -5.04 -19.78 2.00
CA ALA A 232 -4.50 -21.13 2.00
C ALA A 232 -5.34 -22.07 1.11
N GLY A 233 -4.70 -22.69 0.12
CA GLY A 233 -5.33 -23.65 -0.78
C GLY A 233 -6.04 -23.08 -2.01
N LEU A 234 -6.09 -21.76 -2.21
CA LEU A 234 -6.59 -21.14 -3.44
C LEU A 234 -5.44 -20.86 -4.44
N THR A 235 -5.50 -21.48 -5.61
CA THR A 235 -4.59 -21.15 -6.72
C THR A 235 -5.09 -19.93 -7.51
N ARG A 236 -4.20 -19.23 -8.23
CA ARG A 236 -4.56 -18.07 -9.06
C ARG A 236 -5.71 -18.33 -10.05
N MET A 237 -5.79 -19.53 -10.63
CA MET A 237 -6.93 -19.93 -11.48
C MET A 237 -8.25 -20.02 -10.73
N MET A 238 -8.23 -20.56 -9.49
CA MET A 238 -9.43 -20.64 -8.65
C MET A 238 -9.87 -19.25 -8.20
N ALA A 239 -8.92 -18.39 -7.79
CA ALA A 239 -9.19 -17.01 -7.40
C ALA A 239 -9.81 -16.17 -8.53
N GLN A 240 -9.33 -16.33 -9.77
CA GLN A 240 -9.91 -15.66 -10.93
C GLN A 240 -11.35 -16.11 -11.18
N THR A 241 -11.65 -17.41 -11.06
CA THR A 241 -12.99 -17.97 -11.32
C THR A 241 -14.00 -17.58 -10.24
N SER A 242 -13.55 -17.46 -8.99
CA SER A 242 -14.41 -17.15 -7.83
C SER A 242 -14.70 -15.66 -7.63
N SER A 243 -13.98 -14.76 -8.30
CA SER A 243 -14.20 -13.32 -8.18
C SER A 243 -15.49 -12.89 -8.93
N PRO A 244 -16.25 -11.89 -8.44
CA PRO A 244 -17.54 -11.48 -9.02
C PRO A 244 -17.49 -11.12 -10.52
N GLY A 245 -16.33 -10.70 -11.02
CA GLY A 245 -16.10 -10.42 -12.44
C GLY A 245 -16.11 -11.64 -13.35
N ALA A 246 -15.72 -12.82 -12.85
CA ALA A 246 -15.68 -14.06 -13.62
C ALA A 246 -17.00 -14.84 -13.62
N MET A 247 -17.79 -14.75 -12.54
CA MET A 247 -19.14 -15.34 -12.51
C MET A 247 -20.08 -14.72 -13.54
N ARG A 248 -19.88 -13.44 -13.92
CA ARG A 248 -20.63 -12.80 -15.01
C ARG A 248 -20.30 -13.34 -16.40
N THR A 249 -19.14 -13.96 -16.59
CA THR A 249 -18.71 -14.50 -17.90
C THR A 249 -19.12 -15.95 -18.10
N VAL A 250 -19.52 -16.67 -17.04
CA VAL A 250 -19.95 -18.07 -17.12
C VAL A 250 -21.44 -18.21 -17.48
N SER A 251 -22.27 -17.18 -17.28
CA SER A 251 -23.72 -17.29 -17.58
C SER A 251 -24.13 -17.00 -19.03
N SER A 252 -23.19 -16.67 -19.94
CA SER A 252 -23.52 -16.31 -21.33
C SER A 252 -23.03 -17.30 -22.41
N ARG A 253 -22.47 -18.45 -22.04
CA ARG A 253 -21.97 -19.45 -23.02
C ARG A 253 -22.62 -20.84 -22.98
N THR A 254 -23.72 -21.04 -22.27
CA THR A 254 -24.42 -22.35 -22.21
C THR A 254 -25.89 -22.34 -22.64
N ALA A 255 -26.35 -21.30 -23.35
CA ALA A 255 -27.68 -21.29 -23.97
C ALA A 255 -27.59 -21.04 -25.48
N SER A 256 -26.88 -21.91 -26.21
CA SER A 256 -26.89 -22.00 -27.68
C SER A 256 -26.23 -23.31 -28.11
N ASN A 257 -26.90 -24.45 -27.87
CA ASN A 257 -26.94 -25.64 -28.73
C ASN A 257 -27.56 -26.82 -27.97
N CYS A 258 -28.57 -27.44 -28.61
CA CYS A 258 -29.49 -28.48 -28.16
C CYS A 258 -30.67 -27.99 -27.32
#